data_AF-E7N969-F1
#
_entry.id   AF-E7N969-F1
#
_cell.length_a   1.000
_cell.length_b   1.000
_cell.length_c   1.000
_cell.angle_alpha   90.00
_cell.angle_beta   90.00
_cell.angle_gamma   90.00
#
_symmetry.space_group_name_H-M   'P 1'
#
loop_
_entity.id
_entity.type
_entity.pdbx_description
1 polymer ?
#
loop_
_entity_poly.entity_id
_entity_poly.type
_entity_poly.pdbx_seq_one_letter_code
_entity_poly.pdbx_strand_id
1 'polypeptide(L)'
;MSEQQVRQAVDHAIAAYDPGTAALSVQLSGGALPRLLQTVAALGLAGAGLYLAISFHRSPSIAPPGDPFTGLQKVFAVLPGVFVLMALTIAVTCARAAWVLRTPRFVAEEQWGLLRQVLTQLSGQEPGSSRPLDIEAGLRRDLITHPSGVSLTRGVTRDGRMGPPWPDAYDVAKRVRQGRRALVVMTVFASVFLLVGVLIFLLFIAAGQLTLIPLLGGISVFGAILSHISQRCDRLLVSYPSTMPGEEEPRELGWEDVDTASLPAWCDARRRERHWNLAAIVFLIEFVVAVLAIFASVMLNQTAFSTSSSSHEAHTHALIWNSVLVLVIITTALATVVIGRHWIQQKDNELRHQAGLI
;
A
#
# COMPACT_ATOMS: atom_id res chain seq x y z
N MET A 1 15.21 51.58 -4.94
CA MET A 1 13.75 51.33 -4.93
C MET A 1 13.19 51.62 -3.55
N SER A 2 12.01 52.23 -3.45
CA SER A 2 11.29 52.32 -2.18
C SER A 2 10.53 51.02 -1.90
N GLU A 3 10.51 50.57 -0.64
CA GLU A 3 9.83 49.33 -0.23
C GLU A 3 8.33 49.34 -0.62
N GLN A 4 7.71 50.51 -0.59
CA GLN A 4 6.31 50.70 -0.97
C GLN A 4 6.04 50.40 -2.45
N GLN A 5 6.96 50.75 -3.35
CA GLN A 5 6.83 50.40 -4.78
C GLN A 5 6.92 48.89 -5.02
N VAL A 6 7.78 48.19 -4.28
CA VAL A 6 7.92 46.73 -4.36
C VAL A 6 6.63 46.06 -3.88
N ARG A 7 6.13 46.45 -2.70
CA ARG A 7 4.90 45.87 -2.14
C ARG A 7 3.71 46.07 -3.06
N GLN A 8 3.52 47.28 -3.59
CA GLN A 8 2.38 47.60 -4.43
C GLN A 8 2.41 46.83 -5.77
N ALA A 9 3.59 46.64 -6.35
CA ALA A 9 3.74 45.85 -7.58
C ALA A 9 3.53 44.35 -7.34
N VAL A 10 3.99 43.82 -6.20
CA VAL A 10 3.78 42.42 -5.82
C VAL A 10 2.30 42.16 -5.51
N ASP A 11 1.65 43.01 -4.74
CA ASP A 11 0.23 42.88 -4.39
C ASP A 11 -0.66 42.96 -5.63
N HIS A 12 -0.32 43.83 -6.58
CA HIS A 12 -1.04 43.93 -7.85
C HIS A 12 -0.87 42.67 -8.73
N ALA A 13 0.34 42.10 -8.78
CA ALA A 13 0.62 40.88 -9.54
C ALA A 13 -0.05 39.64 -8.93
N ILE A 14 -0.10 39.55 -7.61
CA ILE A 14 -0.83 38.48 -6.89
C ILE A 14 -2.33 38.61 -7.13
N ALA A 15 -2.87 39.84 -7.10
CA ALA A 15 -4.29 40.09 -7.32
C ALA A 15 -4.73 39.84 -8.78
N ALA A 16 -3.82 39.99 -9.75
CA ALA A 16 -4.09 39.78 -11.17
C ALA A 16 -3.93 38.31 -11.62
N TYR A 17 -3.39 37.43 -10.77
CA TYR A 17 -3.22 36.02 -11.10
C TYR A 17 -4.53 35.24 -10.97
N ASP A 18 -5.02 34.71 -12.10
CA ASP A 18 -6.18 33.83 -12.16
C ASP A 18 -5.78 32.42 -12.66
N PRO A 19 -5.80 31.39 -11.78
CA PRO A 19 -5.44 30.02 -12.14
C PRO A 19 -6.47 29.32 -13.05
N GLY A 20 -7.62 29.95 -13.32
CA GLY A 20 -8.72 29.35 -14.09
C GLY A 20 -8.47 29.16 -15.59
N THR A 21 -7.37 29.68 -16.14
CA THR A 21 -7.08 29.65 -17.58
C THR A 21 -6.23 28.45 -18.03
N ALA A 22 -5.67 27.67 -17.09
CA ALA A 22 -4.85 26.50 -17.40
C ALA A 22 -5.69 25.31 -17.90
N ALA A 23 -5.12 24.53 -18.83
CA ALA A 23 -5.79 23.34 -19.37
C ALA A 23 -6.16 22.33 -18.26
N LEU A 24 -7.30 21.65 -18.42
CA LEU A 24 -7.87 20.73 -17.42
C LEU A 24 -6.94 19.56 -17.08
N SER A 25 -6.05 19.17 -18.01
CA SER A 25 -4.99 18.17 -17.84
C SER A 25 -3.88 18.61 -16.88
N VAL A 26 -3.66 19.92 -16.72
CA VAL A 26 -2.65 20.52 -15.83
C VAL A 26 -3.26 20.79 -14.45
N GLN A 27 -4.54 21.20 -14.40
CA GLN A 27 -5.32 21.42 -13.18
C GLN A 27 -5.50 20.14 -12.33
N LEU A 28 -5.63 18.98 -12.96
CA LEU A 28 -5.64 17.69 -12.27
C LEU A 28 -4.20 17.27 -11.93
N SER A 29 -3.79 17.51 -10.68
CA SER A 29 -2.47 17.03 -10.22
C SER A 29 -2.34 15.53 -10.48
N GLY A 30 -1.18 15.08 -10.99
CA GLY A 30 -0.96 13.68 -11.40
C GLY A 30 -1.22 12.65 -10.29
N GLY A 31 -1.20 13.08 -9.01
CA GLY A 31 -1.58 12.27 -7.86
C GLY A 31 -3.05 12.37 -7.43
N ALA A 32 -3.78 13.43 -7.80
CA ALA A 32 -5.19 13.60 -7.45
C ALA A 32 -6.13 12.73 -8.30
N LEU A 33 -5.85 12.59 -9.61
CA LEU A 33 -6.63 11.74 -10.51
C LEU A 33 -6.68 10.26 -10.04
N PRO A 34 -5.55 9.57 -9.76
CA PRO A 34 -5.61 8.18 -9.29
C PRO A 34 -6.26 8.06 -7.91
N ARG A 35 -6.15 9.08 -7.05
CA ARG A 35 -6.85 9.11 -5.76
C ARG A 35 -8.35 9.29 -5.93
N LEU A 36 -8.80 10.16 -6.82
CA LEU A 36 -10.20 10.32 -7.19
C LEU A 36 -10.76 9.04 -7.81
N LEU A 37 -10.02 8.40 -8.72
CA LEU A 37 -10.41 7.12 -9.31
C LEU A 37 -10.52 6.01 -8.26
N GLN A 38 -9.57 5.95 -7.31
CA GLN A 38 -9.65 5.06 -6.13
C GLN A 38 -10.86 5.38 -5.26
N THR A 39 -11.25 6.66 -5.16
CA THR A 39 -12.43 7.09 -4.42
C THR A 39 -13.70 6.57 -5.08
N VAL A 40 -13.81 6.72 -6.41
CA VAL A 40 -14.94 6.24 -7.21
C VAL A 40 -15.01 4.71 -7.20
N ALA A 41 -13.88 4.02 -7.34
CA ALA A 41 -13.80 2.56 -7.24
C ALA A 41 -14.20 2.06 -5.84
N ALA A 42 -13.75 2.73 -4.76
CA ALA A 42 -14.14 2.43 -3.40
C ALA A 42 -15.64 2.69 -3.16
N LEU A 43 -16.21 3.77 -3.69
CA LEU A 43 -17.65 4.02 -3.67
C LEU A 43 -18.44 2.98 -4.47
N GLY A 44 -17.92 2.53 -5.62
CA GLY A 44 -18.50 1.45 -6.41
C GLY A 44 -18.51 0.12 -5.65
N LEU A 45 -17.40 -0.21 -4.98
CA LEU A 45 -17.30 -1.36 -4.07
C LEU A 45 -18.24 -1.23 -2.87
N ALA A 46 -18.37 -0.03 -2.29
CA ALA A 46 -19.35 0.24 -1.24
C ALA A 46 -20.79 0.03 -1.77
N GLY A 47 -21.09 0.51 -2.98
CA GLY A 47 -22.38 0.29 -3.64
C GLY A 47 -22.67 -1.19 -3.90
N ALA A 48 -21.69 -1.95 -4.38
CA ALA A 48 -21.80 -3.39 -4.56
C ALA A 48 -21.99 -4.14 -3.23
N GLY A 49 -21.25 -3.75 -2.19
CA GLY A 49 -21.42 -4.24 -0.83
C GLY A 49 -22.80 -3.93 -0.26
N LEU A 50 -23.33 -2.72 -0.53
CA LEU A 50 -24.65 -2.29 -0.09
C LEU A 50 -25.75 -3.03 -0.84
N TYR A 51 -25.58 -3.24 -2.16
CA TYR A 51 -26.48 -4.06 -2.96
C TYR A 51 -26.52 -5.51 -2.48
N LEU A 52 -25.37 -6.10 -2.14
CA LEU A 52 -25.28 -7.41 -1.52
C LEU A 52 -25.94 -7.43 -0.14
N ALA A 53 -25.70 -6.41 0.71
CA ALA A 53 -26.35 -6.28 2.02
C ALA A 53 -27.88 -6.27 1.89
N ILE A 54 -28.40 -5.44 0.97
CA ILE A 54 -29.82 -5.30 0.69
C ILE A 54 -30.39 -6.58 0.08
N SER A 55 -29.67 -7.24 -0.81
CA SER A 55 -30.09 -8.50 -1.44
C SER A 55 -30.20 -9.62 -0.41
N PHE A 56 -29.19 -9.78 0.47
CA PHE A 56 -29.25 -10.74 1.58
C PHE A 56 -30.35 -10.41 2.60
N HIS A 57 -30.67 -9.12 2.78
CA HIS A 57 -31.76 -8.69 3.67
C HIS A 57 -33.15 -8.88 3.05
N ARG A 58 -33.28 -8.85 1.72
CA ARG A 58 -34.53 -9.03 0.98
C ARG A 58 -34.82 -10.49 0.61
N SER A 59 -33.82 -11.37 0.59
CA SER A 59 -34.07 -12.80 0.40
C SER A 59 -34.93 -13.33 1.57
N PRO A 60 -36.13 -13.87 1.30
CA PRO A 60 -36.93 -14.48 2.35
C PRO A 60 -36.13 -15.63 2.98
N SER A 61 -36.24 -15.80 4.29
CA SER A 61 -35.59 -16.89 5.02
C SER A 61 -35.92 -18.22 4.35
N ILE A 62 -34.93 -18.84 3.69
CA ILE A 62 -35.07 -20.18 3.12
C ILE A 62 -35.05 -21.23 4.27
N ALA A 63 -34.57 -20.84 5.45
CA ALA A 63 -34.47 -21.68 6.62
C ALA A 63 -35.76 -21.65 7.48
N PRO A 64 -36.35 -22.82 7.81
CA PRO A 64 -37.44 -22.92 8.78
C PRO A 64 -37.01 -22.41 10.17
N PRO A 65 -37.94 -21.90 11.00
CA PRO A 65 -37.62 -21.42 12.34
C PRO A 65 -37.08 -22.57 13.21
N GLY A 66 -35.80 -22.52 13.55
CA GLY A 66 -35.09 -23.54 14.33
C GLY A 66 -33.82 -24.10 13.67
N ASP A 67 -33.53 -23.73 12.42
CA ASP A 67 -32.38 -24.23 11.66
C ASP A 67 -31.05 -23.54 12.07
N PRO A 68 -29.95 -24.27 12.31
CA PRO A 68 -28.65 -23.71 12.70
C PRO A 68 -28.08 -22.67 11.71
N PHE A 69 -28.53 -22.70 10.46
CA PHE A 69 -28.11 -21.77 9.40
C PHE A 69 -28.73 -20.36 9.51
N THR A 70 -29.74 -20.16 10.37
CA THR A 70 -30.37 -18.85 10.61
C THR A 70 -29.37 -17.83 11.19
N GLY A 71 -28.41 -18.29 12.01
CA GLY A 71 -27.32 -17.46 12.56
C GLY A 71 -26.29 -17.08 11.49
N LEU A 72 -25.93 -18.02 10.62
CA LEU A 72 -25.03 -17.77 9.48
C LEU A 72 -25.63 -16.76 8.51
N GLN A 73 -26.93 -16.86 8.20
CA GLN A 73 -27.62 -15.93 7.29
C GLN A 73 -27.63 -14.49 7.84
N LYS A 74 -27.82 -14.29 9.14
CA LYS A 74 -27.71 -12.96 9.79
C LYS A 74 -26.30 -12.39 9.70
N VAL A 75 -25.27 -13.23 9.79
CA VAL A 75 -23.87 -12.79 9.74
C VAL A 75 -23.45 -12.47 8.30
N PHE A 76 -23.86 -13.27 7.32
CA PHE A 76 -23.72 -12.94 5.90
C PHE A 76 -24.52 -11.69 5.47
N ALA A 77 -25.57 -11.31 6.21
CA ALA A 77 -26.25 -10.03 6.01
C ALA A 77 -25.51 -8.83 6.63
N VAL A 78 -24.74 -9.03 7.71
CA VAL A 78 -23.98 -7.97 8.41
C VAL A 78 -22.60 -7.74 7.80
N LEU A 79 -21.95 -8.78 7.28
CA LEU A 79 -20.62 -8.75 6.65
C LEU A 79 -20.52 -7.74 5.48
N PRO A 80 -21.51 -7.65 4.57
CA PRO A 80 -21.54 -6.64 3.53
C PRO A 80 -21.69 -5.22 4.11
N GLY A 81 -22.38 -5.04 5.24
CA GLY A 81 -22.46 -3.76 5.95
C GLY A 81 -21.12 -3.31 6.54
N VAL A 82 -20.34 -4.24 7.10
CA VAL A 82 -18.94 -3.97 7.52
C VAL A 82 -18.08 -3.62 6.30
N PHE A 83 -18.23 -4.34 5.19
CA PHE A 83 -17.54 -4.04 3.94
C PHE A 83 -17.89 -2.65 3.37
N VAL A 84 -19.16 -2.24 3.46
CA VAL A 84 -19.63 -0.89 3.08
C VAL A 84 -18.98 0.18 3.95
N LEU A 85 -18.98 0.01 5.26
CA LEU A 85 -18.31 0.92 6.19
C LEU A 85 -16.82 1.05 5.87
N MET A 86 -16.16 -0.06 5.57
CA MET A 86 -14.74 -0.09 5.19
C MET A 86 -14.50 0.63 3.87
N ALA A 87 -15.28 0.33 2.83
CA ALA A 87 -15.18 0.99 1.54
C ALA A 87 -15.48 2.51 1.64
N LEU A 88 -16.41 2.92 2.52
CA LEU A 88 -16.66 4.33 2.83
C LEU A 88 -15.49 5.00 3.55
N THR A 89 -14.84 4.33 4.52
CA THR A 89 -13.65 4.91 5.17
C THR A 89 -12.49 5.09 4.18
N ILE A 90 -12.28 4.11 3.28
CA ILE A 90 -11.30 4.21 2.20
C ILE A 90 -11.67 5.37 1.26
N ALA A 91 -12.93 5.48 0.85
CA ALA A 91 -13.41 6.60 0.06
C ALA A 91 -13.17 7.95 0.75
N VAL A 92 -13.48 8.09 2.03
CA VAL A 92 -13.24 9.34 2.78
C VAL A 92 -11.76 9.68 2.86
N THR A 93 -10.89 8.69 3.11
CA THR A 93 -9.44 8.94 3.16
C THR A 93 -8.86 9.30 1.80
N CYS A 94 -9.30 8.65 0.73
CA CYS A 94 -8.90 8.97 -0.65
C CYS A 94 -9.44 10.34 -1.10
N ALA A 95 -10.69 10.68 -0.77
CA ALA A 95 -11.30 11.98 -1.02
C ALA A 95 -10.55 13.09 -0.27
N ARG A 96 -10.21 12.86 0.99
CA ARG A 96 -9.41 13.79 1.78
C ARG A 96 -8.00 13.95 1.21
N ALA A 97 -7.37 12.87 0.77
CA ALA A 97 -6.06 12.92 0.12
C ALA A 97 -6.12 13.69 -1.22
N ALA A 98 -7.15 13.46 -2.03
CA ALA A 98 -7.40 14.21 -3.26
C ALA A 98 -7.67 15.69 -2.96
N TRP A 99 -8.41 16.00 -1.89
CA TRP A 99 -8.68 17.36 -1.44
C TRP A 99 -7.44 18.11 -0.98
N VAL A 100 -6.51 17.43 -0.27
CA VAL A 100 -5.21 18.02 0.09
C VAL A 100 -4.38 18.31 -1.16
N LEU A 101 -4.55 17.52 -2.22
CA LEU A 101 -3.89 17.70 -3.52
C LEU A 101 -4.67 18.64 -4.47
N ARG A 102 -5.73 19.31 -3.99
CA ARG A 102 -6.59 20.19 -4.79
C ARG A 102 -5.87 21.42 -5.33
N THR A 103 -4.80 21.84 -4.66
CA THR A 103 -3.92 22.91 -5.12
C THR A 103 -2.77 22.26 -5.89
N PRO A 104 -2.83 22.26 -7.22
CA PRO A 104 -1.81 21.64 -8.03
C PRO A 104 -0.50 22.44 -7.92
N ARG A 105 0.64 21.74 -7.98
CA ARG A 105 1.97 22.33 -7.71
C ARG A 105 2.34 23.44 -8.69
N PHE A 106 1.84 23.38 -9.93
CA PHE A 106 2.09 24.41 -10.94
C PHE A 106 1.59 25.80 -10.50
N VAL A 107 0.55 25.89 -9.66
CA VAL A 107 0.05 27.18 -9.17
C VAL A 107 1.12 27.88 -8.33
N ALA A 108 1.83 27.13 -7.49
CA ALA A 108 2.93 27.68 -6.71
C ALA A 108 4.14 28.04 -7.59
N GLU A 109 4.38 27.28 -8.66
CA GLU A 109 5.47 27.53 -9.62
C GLU A 109 5.20 28.75 -10.51
N GLU A 110 3.97 28.94 -10.98
CA GLU A 110 3.52 30.11 -11.74
C GLU A 110 3.50 31.37 -10.88
N GLN A 111 2.97 31.29 -9.65
CA GLN A 111 3.04 32.40 -8.70
C GLN A 111 4.47 32.80 -8.40
N TRP A 112 5.37 31.82 -8.27
CA TRP A 112 6.81 32.07 -8.10
C TRP A 112 7.44 32.68 -9.36
N GLY A 113 7.09 32.20 -10.55
CA GLY A 113 7.55 32.73 -11.83
C GLY A 113 7.12 34.19 -12.06
N LEU A 114 5.85 34.50 -11.76
CA LEU A 114 5.31 35.87 -11.81
C LEU A 114 6.00 36.79 -10.81
N LEU A 115 6.20 36.33 -9.58
CA LEU A 115 6.96 37.07 -8.57
C LEU A 115 8.38 37.34 -9.05
N ARG A 116 9.04 36.34 -9.64
CA ARG A 116 10.39 36.46 -10.20
C ARG A 116 10.43 37.52 -11.30
N GLN A 117 9.49 37.46 -12.24
CA GLN A 117 9.41 38.39 -13.37
C GLN A 117 9.18 39.84 -12.91
N VAL A 118 8.27 40.06 -11.95
CA VAL A 118 8.00 41.38 -11.38
C VAL A 118 9.24 41.91 -10.65
N LEU A 119 9.92 41.07 -9.86
CA LEU A 119 11.15 41.46 -9.17
C LEU A 119 12.30 41.75 -10.15
N THR A 120 12.43 40.99 -11.23
CA THR A 120 13.43 41.23 -12.29
C THR A 120 13.16 42.56 -13.00
N GLN A 121 11.90 42.85 -13.35
CA GLN A 121 11.51 44.11 -13.99
C GLN A 121 11.77 45.34 -13.11
N LEU A 122 11.55 45.19 -11.80
CA LEU A 122 11.72 46.28 -10.83
C LEU A 122 13.19 46.53 -10.45
N SER A 123 14.00 45.47 -10.35
CA SER A 123 15.40 45.56 -9.91
C SER A 123 16.40 45.62 -11.06
N GLY A 124 16.00 45.29 -12.29
CA GLY A 124 16.88 45.19 -13.45
C GLY A 124 17.86 44.02 -13.39
N GLN A 125 17.76 43.15 -12.38
CA GLN A 125 18.55 41.93 -12.25
C GLN A 125 17.64 40.76 -11.95
N GLU A 126 17.95 39.59 -12.50
CA GLU A 126 17.25 38.38 -12.10
C GLU A 126 17.54 38.14 -10.61
N PRO A 127 16.51 37.91 -9.77
CA PRO A 127 16.75 37.54 -8.39
C PRO A 127 17.57 36.25 -8.41
N GLY A 128 18.81 36.38 -7.94
CA GLY A 128 19.74 35.28 -7.82
C GLY A 128 19.11 34.21 -6.93
N SER A 129 19.26 32.96 -7.34
CA SER A 129 18.93 31.86 -6.45
C SER A 129 19.72 32.04 -5.16
N SER A 130 19.03 32.19 -4.04
CA SER A 130 19.66 32.24 -2.72
C SER A 130 20.21 30.86 -2.31
N ARG A 131 19.99 29.82 -3.14
CA ARG A 131 20.58 28.51 -2.94
C ARG A 131 22.00 28.54 -3.48
N PRO A 132 23.01 28.27 -2.64
CA PRO A 132 24.39 28.21 -3.10
C PRO A 132 24.53 27.09 -4.16
N LEU A 133 25.42 27.32 -5.13
CA LEU A 133 25.57 26.46 -6.33
C LEU A 133 25.84 24.98 -6.01
N ASP A 134 26.42 24.69 -4.85
CA ASP A 134 26.64 23.33 -4.35
C ASP A 134 25.33 22.62 -3.98
N ILE A 135 24.31 23.36 -3.52
CA ILE A 135 22.95 22.85 -3.31
C ILE A 135 22.25 22.62 -4.65
N GLU A 136 22.41 23.52 -5.61
CA GLU A 136 21.80 23.38 -6.95
C GLU A 136 22.43 22.23 -7.75
N ALA A 137 23.74 22.03 -7.63
CA ALA A 137 24.45 20.90 -8.24
C ALA A 137 24.20 19.55 -7.50
N GLY A 138 23.36 19.53 -6.47
CA GLY A 138 23.09 18.35 -5.65
C GLY A 138 24.31 17.82 -4.90
N LEU A 139 25.37 18.63 -4.78
CA LEU A 139 26.59 18.31 -4.05
C LEU A 139 26.38 18.46 -2.54
N ARG A 140 25.48 19.35 -2.12
CA ARG A 140 25.13 19.58 -0.72
C ARG A 140 23.62 19.60 -0.52
N ARG A 141 23.14 19.11 0.63
CA ARG A 141 21.71 19.19 0.98
C ARG A 141 21.35 20.61 1.37
N ASP A 142 20.18 21.04 0.94
CA ASP A 142 19.61 22.31 1.33
C ASP A 142 19.28 22.30 2.83
N LEU A 143 20.09 22.98 3.64
CA LEU A 143 19.91 23.07 5.09
C LEU A 143 18.65 23.84 5.48
N ILE A 144 18.07 24.64 4.57
CA ILE A 144 16.80 25.34 4.81
C ILE A 144 15.64 24.34 4.81
N THR A 145 15.68 23.35 3.92
CA THR A 145 14.65 22.29 3.85
C THR A 145 15.01 21.06 4.69
N HIS A 146 16.29 20.87 5.00
CA HIS A 146 16.83 19.77 5.82
C HIS A 146 17.82 20.28 6.88
N PRO A 147 17.34 20.92 7.96
CA PRO A 147 18.18 21.58 8.98
C PRO A 147 19.07 20.61 9.77
N SER A 148 18.74 19.31 9.77
CA SER A 148 19.49 18.24 10.43
C SER A 148 20.29 17.36 9.46
N GLY A 149 20.45 17.80 8.20
CA GLY A 149 21.10 17.02 7.16
C GLY A 149 22.61 16.91 7.35
N VAL A 150 23.15 15.70 7.26
CA VAL A 150 24.61 15.48 7.15
C VAL A 150 25.01 15.70 5.69
N SER A 151 26.26 16.10 5.43
CA SER A 151 26.78 16.21 4.06
C SER A 151 26.57 14.89 3.29
N LEU A 152 26.07 14.98 2.06
CA LEU A 152 25.95 13.83 1.16
C LEU A 152 27.34 13.39 0.71
N THR A 153 27.93 12.40 1.39
CA THR A 153 29.13 11.72 0.90
C THR A 153 28.71 10.68 -0.12
N ARG A 154 28.80 11.03 -1.41
CA ARG A 154 28.56 10.09 -2.52
C ARG A 154 29.82 9.29 -2.79
N GLY A 155 29.69 7.95 -2.77
CA GLY A 155 30.76 7.05 -3.19
C GLY A 155 30.90 7.00 -4.71
N VAL A 156 31.89 6.25 -5.19
CA VAL A 156 32.15 6.06 -6.62
C VAL A 156 31.62 4.69 -7.06
N THR A 157 30.84 4.68 -8.14
CA THR A 157 30.34 3.47 -8.80
C THR A 157 31.49 2.73 -9.50
N ARG A 158 31.24 1.51 -9.96
CA ARG A 158 32.27 0.70 -10.63
C ARG A 158 32.79 1.33 -11.93
N ASP A 159 31.96 2.08 -12.63
CA ASP A 159 32.31 2.81 -13.86
C ASP A 159 32.88 4.21 -13.62
N GLY A 160 33.18 4.57 -12.35
CA GLY A 160 33.80 5.84 -11.99
C GLY A 160 32.83 7.01 -11.88
N ARG A 161 31.51 6.77 -12.03
CA ARG A 161 30.48 7.79 -11.82
C ARG A 161 30.23 8.01 -10.33
N MET A 162 29.61 9.15 -10.03
CA MET A 162 29.17 9.43 -8.65
C MET A 162 27.94 8.59 -8.35
N GLY A 163 28.00 7.83 -7.26
CA GLY A 163 26.89 7.03 -6.77
C GLY A 163 25.71 7.89 -6.28
N PRO A 164 24.60 7.25 -5.96
CA PRO A 164 23.37 7.93 -5.67
C PRO A 164 23.40 8.63 -4.30
N PRO A 165 22.61 9.70 -4.09
CA PRO A 165 22.52 10.38 -2.81
C PRO A 165 21.72 9.55 -1.81
N TRP A 166 22.40 8.72 -1.01
CA TRP A 166 21.75 7.88 0.01
C TRP A 166 21.00 8.71 1.06
N PRO A 167 19.85 8.23 1.56
CA PRO A 167 19.17 8.81 2.71
C PRO A 167 20.07 8.86 3.96
N ASP A 168 20.06 9.97 4.68
CA ASP A 168 20.81 10.10 5.92
C ASP A 168 20.07 9.43 7.11
N ALA A 169 20.75 9.34 8.26
CA ALA A 169 20.17 8.73 9.46
C ALA A 169 18.87 9.41 9.92
N TYR A 170 18.75 10.72 9.69
CA TYR A 170 17.56 11.48 10.05
C TYR A 170 16.37 11.14 9.13
N ASP A 171 16.57 11.10 7.82
CA ASP A 171 15.56 10.70 6.83
C ASP A 171 15.09 9.28 7.07
N VAL A 172 16.03 8.37 7.33
CA VAL A 172 15.71 6.97 7.67
C VAL A 172 14.87 6.94 8.94
N ALA A 173 15.27 7.64 10.00
CA ALA A 173 14.51 7.69 11.24
C ALA A 173 13.11 8.30 11.06
N LYS A 174 13.00 9.38 10.27
CA LYS A 174 11.73 10.05 9.94
C LYS A 174 10.81 9.12 9.16
N ARG A 175 11.30 8.48 8.09
CA ARG A 175 10.54 7.53 7.28
C ARG A 175 10.14 6.29 8.08
N VAL A 176 11.04 5.73 8.89
CA VAL A 176 10.72 4.60 9.78
C VAL A 176 9.67 5.00 10.82
N ARG A 177 9.73 6.21 11.40
CA ARG A 177 8.73 6.70 12.35
C ARG A 177 7.37 6.89 11.68
N GLN A 178 7.33 7.47 10.47
CA GLN A 178 6.11 7.60 9.67
C GLN A 178 5.54 6.23 9.31
N GLY A 179 6.40 5.31 8.87
CA GLY A 179 6.05 3.92 8.61
C GLY A 179 5.45 3.25 9.84
N ARG A 180 6.09 3.36 11.02
CA ARG A 180 5.57 2.79 12.27
C ARG A 180 4.22 3.36 12.67
N ARG A 181 3.97 4.66 12.46
CA ARG A 181 2.63 5.24 12.69
C ARG A 181 1.60 4.63 11.76
N ALA A 182 1.93 4.47 10.48
CA ALA A 182 1.07 3.77 9.53
C ALA A 182 0.88 2.30 9.91
N LEU A 183 1.93 1.61 10.37
CA LEU A 183 1.88 0.24 10.88
C LEU A 183 0.88 0.13 12.03
N VAL A 184 0.95 1.00 13.04
CA VAL A 184 0.00 0.97 14.17
C VAL A 184 -1.44 1.12 13.69
N VAL A 185 -1.73 2.15 12.89
CA VAL A 185 -3.08 2.39 12.36
C VAL A 185 -3.59 1.18 11.56
N MET A 186 -2.73 0.64 10.70
CA MET A 186 -3.11 -0.47 9.83
C MET A 186 -3.12 -1.82 10.55
N THR A 187 -2.37 -2.01 11.64
CA THR A 187 -2.48 -3.21 12.49
C THR A 187 -3.82 -3.23 13.21
N VAL A 188 -4.29 -2.08 13.71
CA VAL A 188 -5.62 -1.95 14.30
C VAL A 188 -6.67 -2.26 13.23
N PHE A 189 -6.54 -1.68 12.03
CA PHE A 189 -7.41 -1.99 10.91
C PHE A 189 -7.40 -3.47 10.52
N ALA A 190 -6.22 -4.08 10.39
CA ALA A 190 -6.06 -5.50 10.05
C ALA A 190 -6.65 -6.40 11.15
N SER A 191 -6.53 -6.03 12.42
CA SER A 191 -7.06 -6.81 13.55
C SER A 191 -8.58 -6.97 13.51
N VAL A 192 -9.29 -6.04 12.86
CA VAL A 192 -10.74 -6.17 12.62
C VAL A 192 -11.03 -7.38 11.72
N PHE A 193 -10.24 -7.60 10.66
CA PHE A 193 -10.42 -8.77 9.78
C PHE A 193 -10.17 -10.08 10.51
N LEU A 194 -9.17 -10.11 11.39
CA LEU A 194 -8.89 -11.26 12.22
C LEU A 194 -10.04 -11.52 13.21
N LEU A 195 -10.56 -10.47 13.85
CA LEU A 195 -11.72 -10.57 14.75
C LEU A 195 -12.97 -11.06 14.03
N VAL A 196 -13.24 -10.55 12.82
CA VAL A 196 -14.34 -11.01 11.96
C VAL A 196 -14.14 -12.49 11.59
N GLY A 197 -12.93 -12.90 11.20
CA GLY A 197 -12.60 -14.30 10.91
C GLY A 197 -12.83 -15.22 12.12
N VAL A 198 -12.41 -14.80 13.32
CA VAL A 198 -12.66 -15.51 14.58
C VAL A 198 -14.16 -15.60 14.89
N LEU A 199 -14.91 -14.51 14.71
CA LEU A 199 -16.35 -14.50 14.94
C LEU A 199 -17.06 -15.49 14.00
N ILE A 200 -16.75 -15.46 12.70
CA ILE A 200 -17.32 -16.38 11.72
C ILE A 200 -16.96 -17.82 12.08
N PHE A 201 -15.71 -18.08 12.45
CA PHE A 201 -15.27 -19.39 12.91
C PHE A 201 -16.09 -19.91 14.11
N LEU A 202 -16.30 -19.08 15.13
CA LEU A 202 -17.10 -19.43 16.30
C LEU A 202 -18.57 -19.70 15.95
N LEU A 203 -19.13 -18.96 14.99
CA LEU A 203 -20.49 -19.18 14.50
C LEU A 203 -20.64 -20.50 13.75
N PHE A 204 -19.63 -20.89 12.96
CA PHE A 204 -19.58 -22.21 12.33
C PHE A 204 -19.58 -23.31 13.40
N ILE A 205 -18.77 -23.19 14.45
CA ILE A 205 -18.77 -24.13 15.59
C ILE A 205 -20.15 -24.20 16.24
N ALA A 206 -20.77 -23.04 16.53
CA ALA A 206 -22.09 -22.97 17.15
C ALA A 206 -23.19 -23.59 16.26
N ALA A 207 -23.04 -23.54 14.94
CA ALA A 207 -23.91 -24.19 13.97
C ALA A 207 -23.61 -25.70 13.79
N GLY A 208 -22.71 -26.29 14.59
CA GLY A 208 -22.34 -27.70 14.50
C GLY A 208 -21.38 -28.03 13.34
N GLN A 209 -20.76 -27.03 12.72
CA GLN A 209 -19.79 -27.20 11.64
C GLN A 209 -18.38 -26.89 12.13
N LEU A 210 -17.50 -27.90 12.11
CA LEU A 210 -16.12 -27.77 12.55
C LEU A 210 -15.21 -27.48 11.35
N THR A 211 -14.99 -26.19 11.04
CA THR A 211 -14.15 -25.76 9.91
C THR A 211 -13.22 -24.62 10.31
N LEU A 212 -11.92 -24.76 10.04
CA LEU A 212 -10.91 -23.73 10.32
C LEU A 212 -10.80 -22.68 9.19
N ILE A 213 -11.48 -22.91 8.07
CA ILE A 213 -11.28 -22.16 6.83
C ILE A 213 -11.55 -20.64 6.99
N PRO A 214 -12.61 -20.18 7.70
CA PRO A 214 -12.82 -18.74 7.91
C PRO A 214 -11.73 -18.07 8.75
N LEU A 215 -11.17 -18.79 9.72
CA LEU A 215 -10.07 -18.30 10.54
C LEU A 215 -8.79 -18.14 9.72
N LEU A 216 -8.46 -19.14 8.89
CA LEU A 216 -7.33 -19.07 7.95
C LEU A 216 -7.48 -17.89 6.99
N GLY A 217 -8.69 -17.67 6.46
CA GLY A 217 -8.97 -16.48 5.62
C GLY A 217 -8.72 -15.16 6.35
N GLY A 218 -9.14 -15.04 7.61
CA GLY A 218 -8.87 -13.85 8.43
C GLY A 218 -7.37 -13.63 8.72
N ILE A 219 -6.64 -14.71 9.03
CA ILE A 219 -5.18 -14.69 9.25
C ILE A 219 -4.46 -14.25 7.98
N SER A 220 -4.90 -14.75 6.83
CA SER A 220 -4.31 -14.45 5.54
C SER A 220 -4.43 -12.98 5.16
N VAL A 221 -5.64 -12.38 5.28
CA VAL A 221 -5.83 -10.93 5.02
C VAL A 221 -4.98 -10.10 6.00
N PHE A 222 -4.99 -10.46 7.28
CA PHE A 222 -4.17 -9.80 8.29
C PHE A 222 -2.68 -9.86 7.94
N GLY A 223 -2.18 -11.05 7.59
CA GLY A 223 -0.79 -11.30 7.23
C GLY A 223 -0.35 -10.55 5.97
N ALA A 224 -1.19 -10.47 4.94
CA ALA A 224 -0.90 -9.72 3.71
C ALA A 224 -0.74 -8.22 3.98
N ILE A 225 -1.67 -7.62 4.73
CA ILE A 225 -1.63 -6.20 5.11
C ILE A 225 -0.38 -5.93 5.96
N LEU A 226 -0.14 -6.77 6.97
CA LEU A 226 0.99 -6.60 7.88
C LEU A 226 2.33 -6.73 7.14
N SER A 227 2.46 -7.68 6.22
CA SER A 227 3.67 -7.89 5.42
C SER A 227 3.98 -6.67 4.55
N HIS A 228 2.98 -6.15 3.83
CA HIS A 228 3.19 -4.99 2.95
C HIS A 228 3.63 -3.74 3.72
N ILE A 229 3.10 -3.52 4.92
CA ILE A 229 3.40 -2.31 5.69
C ILE A 229 4.71 -2.46 6.45
N SER A 230 4.99 -3.67 6.96
CA SER A 230 6.26 -3.98 7.59
C SER A 230 7.43 -3.79 6.63
N GLN A 231 7.26 -4.17 5.36
CA GLN A 231 8.21 -3.89 4.28
C GLN A 231 8.52 -2.39 4.16
N ARG A 232 7.51 -1.52 4.15
CA ARG A 232 7.69 -0.06 4.07
C ARG A 232 8.39 0.54 5.29
N CYS A 233 8.35 -0.15 6.43
CA CYS A 233 8.99 0.26 7.67
C CYS A 233 10.40 -0.31 7.85
N ASP A 234 10.83 -1.21 6.96
CA ASP A 234 12.10 -1.91 7.10
C ASP A 234 13.25 -0.91 6.93
N ARG A 235 14.04 -0.76 8.00
CA ARG A 235 15.13 0.22 8.04
C ARG A 235 16.15 0.01 6.92
N LEU A 236 16.41 -1.25 6.54
CA LEU A 236 17.37 -1.58 5.49
C LEU A 236 16.86 -1.18 4.09
N LEU A 237 15.57 -1.38 3.85
CA LEU A 237 14.93 -0.99 2.58
C LEU A 237 14.81 0.53 2.44
N VAL A 238 14.58 1.20 3.56
CA VAL A 238 14.49 2.67 3.61
C VAL A 238 15.87 3.31 3.44
N SER A 239 16.94 2.70 3.96
CA SER A 239 18.31 3.21 3.78
C SER A 239 18.86 2.97 2.38
N TYR A 240 18.48 1.86 1.74
CA TYR A 240 18.92 1.49 0.40
C TYR A 240 17.73 1.24 -0.52
N PRO A 241 17.04 2.32 -0.98
CA PRO A 241 15.87 2.20 -1.84
C PRO A 241 16.20 1.62 -3.23
N SER A 242 15.21 1.01 -3.89
CA SER A 242 15.31 0.52 -5.28
C SER A 242 15.13 1.64 -6.29
N THR A 243 14.44 2.70 -5.88
CA THR A 243 14.04 3.78 -6.77
C THR A 243 14.41 5.11 -6.15
N MET A 244 14.87 6.04 -6.98
CA MET A 244 15.15 7.40 -6.58
C MET A 244 14.22 8.38 -7.30
N PRO A 245 13.85 9.50 -6.65
CA PRO A 245 13.15 10.57 -7.34
C PRO A 245 14.06 11.11 -8.46
N GLY A 246 13.65 10.94 -9.71
CA GLY A 246 14.27 11.56 -10.89
C GLY A 246 13.60 12.88 -11.25
N GLU A 247 14.06 13.52 -12.34
CA GLU A 247 13.54 14.81 -12.80
C GLU A 247 12.08 14.72 -13.29
N GLU A 248 11.72 13.67 -14.03
CA GLU A 248 10.36 13.45 -14.52
C GLU A 248 9.68 12.21 -13.89
N GLU A 249 10.42 11.10 -13.73
CA GLU A 249 9.91 9.85 -13.18
C GLU A 249 10.85 9.22 -12.13
N PRO A 250 10.32 8.38 -11.22
CA PRO A 250 11.17 7.61 -10.31
C PRO A 250 12.13 6.72 -11.10
N ARG A 251 13.43 6.96 -10.98
CA ARG A 251 14.46 6.16 -11.64
C ARG A 251 14.73 4.90 -10.82
N GLU A 252 14.66 3.74 -11.45
CA GLU A 252 15.10 2.48 -10.85
C GLU A 252 16.64 2.43 -10.79
N LEU A 253 17.17 1.98 -9.66
CA LEU A 253 18.60 1.80 -9.43
C LEU A 253 19.01 0.38 -9.78
N GLY A 254 19.95 0.25 -10.72
CA GLY A 254 20.66 -1.01 -11.01
C GLY A 254 21.84 -1.23 -10.08
N TRP A 255 22.49 -2.40 -10.19
CA TRP A 255 23.72 -2.68 -9.44
C TRP A 255 24.90 -1.84 -9.96
N GLU A 256 24.85 -1.44 -11.23
CA GLU A 256 25.81 -0.57 -11.91
C GLU A 256 25.79 0.87 -11.42
N ASP A 257 24.62 1.34 -10.98
CA ASP A 257 24.41 2.70 -10.51
C ASP A 257 24.85 2.89 -9.05
N VAL A 258 25.11 1.80 -8.33
CA VAL A 258 25.40 1.81 -6.88
C VAL A 258 26.91 1.94 -6.64
N ASP A 259 27.28 2.75 -5.64
CA ASP A 259 28.68 2.90 -5.26
C ASP A 259 29.26 1.61 -4.69
N THR A 260 30.53 1.37 -4.98
CA THR A 260 31.24 0.13 -4.59
C THR A 260 31.22 -0.14 -3.09
N ALA A 261 31.23 0.91 -2.25
CA ALA A 261 31.20 0.78 -0.80
C ALA A 261 29.82 0.35 -0.27
N SER A 262 28.73 0.79 -0.89
CA SER A 262 27.36 0.48 -0.45
C SER A 262 26.76 -0.75 -1.14
N LEU A 263 27.38 -1.24 -2.22
CA LEU A 263 26.91 -2.36 -3.04
C LEU A 263 26.51 -3.62 -2.23
N PRO A 264 27.29 -4.08 -1.23
CA PRO A 264 26.89 -5.25 -0.42
C PRO A 264 25.59 -5.00 0.37
N ALA A 265 25.47 -3.82 0.99
CA ALA A 265 24.31 -3.45 1.80
C ALA A 265 23.06 -3.25 0.93
N TRP A 266 23.23 -2.73 -0.30
CA TRP A 266 22.15 -2.64 -1.27
C TRP A 266 21.68 -4.03 -1.75
N CYS A 267 22.61 -4.97 -1.99
CA CYS A 267 22.26 -6.37 -2.30
C CYS A 267 21.47 -7.02 -1.17
N ASP A 268 21.89 -6.83 0.08
CA ASP A 268 21.15 -7.31 1.26
C ASP A 268 19.75 -6.69 1.35
N ALA A 269 19.60 -5.41 0.98
CA ALA A 269 18.31 -4.75 0.89
C ALA A 269 17.42 -5.40 -0.17
N ARG A 270 17.94 -5.68 -1.38
CA ARG A 270 17.18 -6.38 -2.45
C ARG A 270 16.76 -7.78 -2.01
N ARG A 271 17.65 -8.53 -1.36
CA ARG A 271 17.32 -9.84 -0.79
C ARG A 271 16.19 -9.72 0.22
N ARG A 272 16.26 -8.75 1.12
CA ARG A 272 15.25 -8.53 2.17
C ARG A 272 13.90 -8.07 1.60
N GLU A 273 13.91 -7.26 0.56
CA GLU A 273 12.71 -6.85 -0.18
C GLU A 273 12.00 -8.07 -0.80
N ARG A 274 12.76 -8.97 -1.43
CA ARG A 274 12.20 -10.20 -2.01
C ARG A 274 11.57 -11.11 -0.95
N HIS A 275 12.13 -11.18 0.25
CA HIS A 275 11.51 -11.94 1.36
C HIS A 275 10.19 -11.33 1.83
N TRP A 276 10.11 -10.00 1.93
CA TRP A 276 8.86 -9.31 2.23
C TRP A 276 7.80 -9.49 1.14
N ASN A 277 8.20 -9.40 -0.13
CA ASN A 277 7.33 -9.68 -1.27
C ASN A 277 6.83 -11.13 -1.25
N LEU A 278 7.70 -12.09 -0.94
CA LEU A 278 7.32 -13.49 -0.79
C LEU A 278 6.29 -13.68 0.34
N ALA A 279 6.50 -13.06 1.50
CA ALA A 279 5.53 -13.12 2.60
C ALA A 279 4.15 -12.59 2.16
N ALA A 280 4.12 -11.44 1.47
CA ALA A 280 2.87 -10.89 0.93
C ALA A 280 2.20 -11.82 -0.10
N ILE A 281 2.98 -12.44 -1.00
CA ILE A 281 2.47 -13.40 -2.00
C ILE A 281 1.88 -14.65 -1.33
N VAL A 282 2.56 -15.21 -0.33
CA VAL A 282 2.09 -16.40 0.40
C VAL A 282 0.73 -16.13 1.03
N PHE A 283 0.59 -15.01 1.73
CA PHE A 283 -0.69 -14.62 2.33
C PHE A 283 -1.76 -14.33 1.27
N LEU A 284 -1.42 -13.73 0.13
CA LEU A 284 -2.39 -13.49 -0.96
C LEU A 284 -2.87 -14.81 -1.58
N ILE A 285 -1.96 -15.76 -1.84
CA ILE A 285 -2.33 -17.08 -2.35
C ILE A 285 -3.19 -17.80 -1.32
N GLU A 286 -2.81 -17.79 -0.04
CA GLU A 286 -3.62 -18.36 1.04
C GLU A 286 -5.02 -17.74 1.08
N PHE A 287 -5.16 -16.43 0.87
CA PHE A 287 -6.46 -15.74 0.82
C PHE A 287 -7.33 -16.31 -0.29
N VAL A 288 -6.78 -16.40 -1.51
CA VAL A 288 -7.49 -16.92 -2.68
C VAL A 288 -7.90 -18.37 -2.46
N VAL A 289 -6.99 -19.22 -1.96
CA VAL A 289 -7.29 -20.63 -1.69
C VAL A 289 -8.33 -20.76 -0.57
N ALA A 290 -8.26 -19.94 0.48
CA ALA A 290 -9.25 -19.93 1.55
C ALA A 290 -10.64 -19.52 1.04
N VAL A 291 -10.74 -18.50 0.18
CA VAL A 291 -12.02 -18.11 -0.44
C VAL A 291 -12.60 -19.25 -1.28
N LEU A 292 -11.78 -19.88 -2.13
CA LEU A 292 -12.20 -21.04 -2.93
C LEU A 292 -12.63 -22.21 -2.04
N ALA A 293 -11.90 -22.46 -0.95
CA ALA A 293 -12.23 -23.50 0.03
C ALA A 293 -13.52 -23.20 0.79
N ILE A 294 -13.86 -21.94 1.08
CA ILE A 294 -15.16 -21.56 1.65
C ILE A 294 -16.28 -21.93 0.68
N PHE A 295 -16.16 -21.55 -0.59
CA PHE A 295 -17.16 -21.91 -1.61
C PHE A 295 -17.31 -23.43 -1.77
N ALA A 296 -16.19 -24.15 -1.87
CA ALA A 296 -16.20 -25.61 -1.95
C ALA A 296 -16.84 -26.25 -0.72
N SER A 297 -16.51 -25.77 0.49
CA SER A 297 -17.08 -26.24 1.75
C SER A 297 -18.60 -26.03 1.80
N VAL A 298 -19.09 -24.85 1.43
CA VAL A 298 -20.53 -24.56 1.40
C VAL A 298 -21.25 -25.49 0.41
N MET A 299 -20.73 -25.64 -0.80
CA MET A 299 -21.32 -26.53 -1.81
C MET A 299 -21.32 -27.99 -1.37
N LEU A 300 -20.19 -28.50 -0.86
CA LEU A 300 -20.04 -29.88 -0.39
C LEU A 300 -20.93 -30.19 0.81
N ASN A 301 -21.11 -29.23 1.72
CA ASN A 301 -22.01 -29.42 2.85
C ASN A 301 -23.47 -29.45 2.37
N GLN A 302 -23.88 -28.56 1.46
CA GLN A 302 -25.24 -28.58 0.89
C GLN A 302 -25.55 -29.90 0.16
N THR A 303 -24.61 -30.44 -0.62
CA THR A 303 -24.80 -31.72 -1.30
C THR A 303 -24.82 -32.88 -0.31
N ALA A 304 -23.95 -32.89 0.71
CA ALA A 304 -23.98 -33.90 1.74
C ALA A 304 -25.31 -33.91 2.50
N PHE A 305 -25.80 -32.76 2.98
CA PHE A 305 -27.06 -32.70 3.73
C PHE A 305 -28.31 -33.03 2.90
N SER A 306 -28.25 -32.88 1.57
CA SER A 306 -29.35 -33.25 0.66
C SER A 306 -29.36 -34.71 0.23
N THR A 307 -28.20 -35.39 0.28
CA THR A 307 -28.05 -36.78 -0.20
C THR A 307 -27.86 -37.81 0.91
N SER A 308 -27.55 -37.38 2.13
CA SER A 308 -27.26 -38.29 3.24
C SER A 308 -28.51 -38.93 3.82
N SER A 309 -28.40 -40.20 4.19
CA SER A 309 -29.50 -40.97 4.79
C SER A 309 -29.76 -40.59 6.26
N SER A 310 -28.74 -40.06 6.95
CA SER A 310 -28.83 -39.57 8.32
C SER A 310 -28.01 -38.29 8.53
N SER A 311 -28.39 -37.48 9.53
CA SER A 311 -27.65 -36.27 9.90
C SER A 311 -26.23 -36.57 10.38
N HIS A 312 -26.02 -37.70 11.05
CA HIS A 312 -24.70 -38.12 11.52
C HIS A 312 -23.74 -38.40 10.36
N GLU A 313 -24.19 -39.11 9.33
CA GLU A 313 -23.40 -39.36 8.12
C GLU A 313 -23.04 -38.05 7.40
N ALA A 314 -24.00 -37.12 7.26
CA ALA A 314 -23.76 -35.81 6.65
C ALA A 314 -22.68 -35.01 7.40
N HIS A 315 -22.73 -35.01 8.74
CA HIS A 315 -21.73 -34.32 9.57
C HIS A 315 -20.33 -34.93 9.46
N THR A 316 -20.23 -36.26 9.43
CA THR A 316 -18.93 -36.94 9.26
C THR A 316 -18.31 -36.65 7.89
N HIS A 317 -19.12 -36.69 6.83
CA HIS A 317 -18.68 -36.38 5.47
C HIS A 317 -18.21 -34.92 5.35
N ALA A 318 -18.97 -33.97 5.91
CA ALA A 318 -18.59 -32.55 5.96
C ALA A 318 -17.26 -32.32 6.69
N LEU A 319 -17.05 -32.99 7.83
CA LEU A 319 -15.82 -32.85 8.62
C LEU A 319 -14.60 -33.37 7.86
N ILE A 320 -14.71 -34.53 7.19
CA ILE A 320 -13.64 -35.10 6.37
C ILE A 320 -13.26 -34.12 5.25
N TRP A 321 -14.22 -33.67 4.45
CA TRP A 321 -13.92 -32.76 3.34
C TRP A 321 -13.40 -31.40 3.78
N ASN A 322 -13.92 -30.83 4.87
CA ASN A 322 -13.38 -29.58 5.42
C ASN A 322 -11.93 -29.75 5.90
N SER A 323 -11.59 -30.90 6.49
CA SER A 323 -10.21 -31.20 6.89
C SER A 323 -9.26 -31.32 5.69
N VAL A 324 -9.73 -31.93 4.58
CA VAL A 324 -8.99 -32.00 3.32
C VAL A 324 -8.75 -30.60 2.75
N LEU A 325 -9.77 -29.73 2.74
CA LEU A 325 -9.64 -28.35 2.27
C LEU A 325 -8.65 -27.53 3.12
N VAL A 326 -8.67 -27.70 4.45
CA VAL A 326 -7.68 -27.09 5.35
C VAL A 326 -6.26 -27.58 5.01
N LEU A 327 -6.07 -28.87 4.78
CA LEU A 327 -4.78 -29.43 4.38
C LEU A 327 -4.30 -28.86 3.04
N VAL A 328 -5.20 -28.65 2.07
CA VAL A 328 -4.87 -28.02 0.79
C VAL A 328 -4.39 -26.58 0.98
N ILE A 329 -5.05 -25.79 1.84
CA ILE A 329 -4.62 -24.41 2.15
C ILE A 329 -3.20 -24.41 2.73
N ILE A 330 -2.94 -25.25 3.74
CA ILE A 330 -1.65 -25.29 4.43
C ILE A 330 -0.54 -25.78 3.49
N THR A 331 -0.78 -26.83 2.71
CA THR A 331 0.21 -27.38 1.78
C THR A 331 0.53 -26.41 0.66
N THR A 332 -0.44 -25.65 0.15
CA THR A 332 -0.22 -24.61 -0.86
C THR A 332 0.63 -23.46 -0.28
N ALA A 333 0.35 -23.01 0.94
CA ALA A 333 1.17 -22.01 1.62
C ALA A 333 2.61 -22.51 1.85
N LEU A 334 2.79 -23.77 2.24
CA LEU A 334 4.13 -24.34 2.44
C LEU A 334 4.91 -24.45 1.11
N ALA A 335 4.27 -24.92 0.05
CA ALA A 335 4.89 -25.07 -1.26
C ALA A 335 5.35 -23.71 -1.82
N THR A 336 4.51 -22.68 -1.70
CA THR A 336 4.85 -21.30 -2.13
C THR A 336 6.05 -20.75 -1.36
N VAL A 337 6.15 -21.00 -0.05
CA VAL A 337 7.32 -20.63 0.76
C VAL A 337 8.60 -21.33 0.27
N VAL A 338 8.55 -22.65 0.03
CA VAL A 338 9.71 -23.43 -0.40
C VAL A 338 10.21 -22.98 -1.78
N ILE A 339 9.31 -22.89 -2.76
CA ILE A 339 9.63 -22.45 -4.12
C ILE A 339 10.16 -21.02 -4.10
N GLY A 340 9.49 -20.13 -3.37
CA GLY A 340 9.89 -18.73 -3.24
C GLY A 340 11.27 -18.58 -2.61
N ARG A 341 11.57 -19.30 -1.53
CA ARG A 341 12.90 -19.26 -0.89
C ARG A 341 14.01 -19.71 -1.84
N HIS A 342 13.78 -20.79 -2.59
CA HIS A 342 14.75 -21.27 -3.56
C HIS A 342 15.00 -20.24 -4.67
N TRP A 343 13.94 -19.66 -5.22
CA TRP A 343 14.02 -18.59 -6.22
C TRP A 343 14.77 -17.35 -5.69
N ILE A 344 14.52 -16.93 -4.45
CA ILE A 344 15.22 -15.80 -3.83
C ILE A 344 16.73 -16.08 -3.71
N GLN A 345 17.11 -17.28 -3.28
CA GLN A 345 18.52 -17.68 -3.18
C GLN A 345 19.20 -17.65 -4.55
N GLN A 346 18.57 -18.23 -5.57
CA GLN A 346 19.10 -18.23 -6.93
C GLN A 346 19.30 -16.80 -7.44
N LYS A 347 18.29 -15.93 -7.26
CA LYS A 347 18.36 -14.53 -7.70
C LYS A 347 19.31 -13.67 -6.88
N ASP A 348 19.57 -14.00 -5.62
CA ASP A 348 20.57 -13.32 -4.80
C ASP A 348 21.98 -13.68 -5.25
N ASN A 349 22.24 -14.96 -5.53
CA ASN A 349 23.51 -15.42 -6.07
C ASN A 349 23.81 -14.79 -7.45
N GLU A 350 22.83 -14.76 -8.35
CA GLU A 350 22.96 -14.12 -9.67
C GLU A 350 23.32 -12.64 -9.55
N LEU A 351 22.62 -11.90 -8.68
CA LEU A 351 22.86 -10.48 -8.44
C LEU A 351 24.25 -10.23 -7.84
N ARG A 352 24.66 -11.02 -6.83
CA ARG A 352 25.98 -10.88 -6.20
C ARG A 352 27.11 -11.22 -7.16
N HIS A 353 26.90 -12.19 -8.04
CA HIS A 353 27.88 -12.56 -9.07
C HIS A 353 28.02 -11.45 -10.12
N GLN A 354 26.92 -10.88 -10.60
CA GLN A 354 26.94 -9.71 -11.51
C GLN A 354 27.62 -8.50 -10.88
N ALA A 355 27.38 -8.28 -9.58
CA ALA A 355 28.03 -7.24 -8.80
C ALA A 355 29.54 -7.49 -8.56
N GLY A 356 30.05 -8.70 -8.82
CA GLY A 356 31.43 -9.10 -8.55
C GLY A 356 31.75 -9.24 -7.06
N LEU A 357 30.74 -9.57 -6.25
CA LEU A 357 30.88 -9.80 -4.80
C LEU A 357 31.22 -11.26 -4.46
N ILE A 358 31.06 -12.18 -5.43
CA ILE A 358 31.32 -13.63 -5.32
C ILE A 358 32.02 -14.11 -6.58
#